data_AF-A0A520GRJ9-F1
#
_entry.id   AF-A0A520GRJ9-F1
#
_cell.length_a   1.000
_cell.length_b   1.000
_cell.length_c   1.000
_cell.angle_alpha   90.00
_cell.angle_beta   90.00
_cell.angle_gamma   90.00
#
_symmetry.space_group_name_H-M   'P 1'
#
loop_
_entity.id
_entity.type
_entity.pdbx_description
1 polymer ?
#
loop_
_entity_poly.entity_id
_entity_poly.type
_entity_poly.pdbx_seq_one_letter_code
_entity_poly.pdbx_strand_id
1 'polypeptide(L)'
;MRIPALDGLRAVAILSVMSFHANLWFAPGGSLGVDIFFVLSGWLITGLLIDEVERTGAIDRRAFLARRMRRLLPALSCLLLAYLLVAPWLYPESADRRWFDAATAFLYLTNLRESFWPADTPLSHSWSLAVEAQFYLLWPFVVPALLRLGRRRAALLLCACWLCLTALRSVWPAMIGGASTYYLSPLHATGLLLGGALALRPIPVRRGPLALAPKSRPCSSSPIRRARWRCRRCDSSDAFRTASICGTFRCCGSCRREHLRRSSRSSPHRSLRAGCRMR
;
A
#
# COMPACT_ATOMS: atom_id res chain seq x y z
N MET A 1 -1.26 -6.00 -4.18
CA MET A 1 -0.30 -4.92 -4.46
C MET A 1 0.12 -4.22 -3.16
N ARG A 2 1.42 -4.10 -2.84
CA ARG A 2 1.92 -3.17 -1.80
C ARG A 2 2.76 -2.11 -2.52
N ILE A 3 2.43 -0.83 -2.36
CA ILE A 3 3.15 0.28 -2.97
C ILE A 3 3.66 1.15 -1.81
N PRO A 4 4.94 1.00 -1.40
CA PRO A 4 5.49 1.71 -0.25
C PRO A 4 5.35 3.23 -0.34
N ALA A 5 5.39 3.80 -1.55
CA ALA A 5 5.20 5.22 -1.78
C ALA A 5 3.81 5.72 -1.32
N LEU A 6 2.76 4.90 -1.43
CA LEU A 6 1.42 5.28 -1.00
C LEU A 6 1.27 5.21 0.52
N ASP A 7 1.90 4.22 1.15
CA ASP A 7 1.95 4.13 2.61
C ASP A 7 2.71 5.35 3.18
N GLY A 8 3.77 5.81 2.49
CA GLY A 8 4.47 7.06 2.81
C GLY A 8 3.60 8.32 2.65
N LEU A 9 2.85 8.43 1.55
CA LEU A 9 1.90 9.54 1.34
C LEU A 9 0.78 9.57 2.40
N ARG A 10 0.27 8.40 2.81
CA ARG A 10 -0.69 8.30 3.91
C ARG A 10 -0.06 8.74 5.24
N ALA A 11 1.19 8.37 5.50
CA ALA A 11 1.91 8.81 6.70
C ALA A 11 2.08 10.34 6.71
N VAL A 12 2.46 10.95 5.59
CA VAL A 12 2.54 12.42 5.45
C VAL A 12 1.18 13.08 5.69
N ALA A 13 0.11 12.52 5.14
CA ALA A 13 -1.25 13.02 5.37
C ALA A 13 -1.63 12.97 6.87
N ILE A 14 -1.34 11.86 7.57
CA ILE A 14 -1.57 11.72 9.00
C ILE A 14 -0.74 12.73 9.81
N LEU A 15 0.54 12.90 9.48
CA LEU A 15 1.41 13.87 10.17
C LEU A 15 0.92 15.31 9.99
N SER A 16 0.37 15.66 8.83
CA SER A 16 -0.26 16.96 8.60
C SER A 16 -1.48 17.17 9.50
N VAL A 17 -2.33 16.14 9.67
CA VAL A 17 -3.49 16.19 10.58
C VAL A 17 -3.04 16.35 12.04
N MET A 18 -2.02 15.60 12.47
CA MET A 18 -1.48 15.69 13.84
C MET A 18 -0.86 17.06 14.10
N SER A 19 -0.15 17.62 13.12
CA SER A 19 0.46 18.97 13.23
C SER A 19 -0.59 20.07 13.42
N PHE A 20 -1.72 19.96 12.73
CA PHE A 20 -2.84 20.90 12.88
C PHE A 20 -3.47 20.81 14.27
N HIS A 21 -3.71 19.60 14.79
CA HIS A 21 -4.24 19.43 16.14
C HIS A 21 -3.25 19.83 17.24
N ALA A 22 -1.95 19.78 16.95
CA ALA A 22 -0.90 20.30 17.83
C ALA A 22 -0.79 21.84 17.80
N ASN A 23 -1.70 22.55 17.10
CA ASN A 23 -1.70 24.01 16.95
C ASN A 23 -0.36 24.57 16.43
N LEU A 24 0.33 23.82 15.57
CA LEU A 24 1.56 24.29 14.96
C LEU A 24 1.23 25.41 13.95
N TRP A 25 1.81 26.59 14.18
CA TRP A 25 1.59 27.83 13.41
C TRP A 25 1.77 27.69 11.88
N PHE A 26 2.57 26.74 11.42
CA PHE A 26 2.81 26.48 9.99
C PHE A 26 1.85 25.47 9.35
N ALA A 27 0.90 24.90 10.11
CA ALA A 27 0.01 23.85 9.64
C ALA A 27 -1.50 24.19 9.68
N PRO A 28 -1.96 25.40 9.29
CA PRO A 28 -3.39 25.77 9.36
C PRO A 28 -4.31 24.93 8.46
N GLY A 29 -3.75 24.17 7.50
CA GLY A 29 -4.48 23.35 6.53
C GLY A 29 -4.58 21.86 6.85
N GLY A 30 -4.33 21.39 8.08
CA GLY A 30 -4.32 19.94 8.36
C GLY A 30 -5.67 19.24 8.17
N SER A 31 -6.77 19.97 8.03
CA SER A 31 -8.05 19.43 7.53
C SER A 31 -7.92 18.81 6.12
N LEU A 32 -7.06 19.37 5.25
CA LEU A 32 -6.74 18.79 3.93
C LEU A 32 -6.05 17.43 4.06
N GLY A 33 -5.33 17.19 5.15
CA GLY A 33 -4.68 15.91 5.41
C GLY A 33 -5.70 14.77 5.50
N VAL A 34 -6.88 15.02 6.08
CA VAL A 34 -7.96 14.02 6.15
C VAL A 34 -8.52 13.72 4.75
N ASP A 35 -8.75 14.75 3.95
CA ASP A 35 -9.27 14.58 2.59
C ASP A 35 -8.28 13.79 1.71
N ILE A 36 -6.98 14.12 1.77
CA ILE A 36 -5.93 13.38 1.05
C ILE A 36 -5.88 11.92 1.53
N PHE A 37 -5.93 11.70 2.86
CA PHE A 37 -5.95 10.35 3.41
C PHE A 37 -7.15 9.53 2.90
N PHE A 38 -8.33 10.13 2.82
CA PHE A 38 -9.52 9.49 2.27
C PHE A 38 -9.43 9.24 0.77
N VAL A 39 -8.88 10.16 -0.02
CA VAL A 39 -8.64 9.93 -1.46
C VAL A 39 -7.70 8.75 -1.67
N LEU A 40 -6.57 8.71 -0.95
CA LEU A 40 -5.62 7.60 -1.03
C LEU A 40 -6.23 6.28 -0.58
N SER A 41 -7.04 6.30 0.48
CA SER A 41 -7.73 5.11 0.98
C SER A 41 -8.77 4.61 -0.03
N GLY A 42 -9.59 5.50 -0.58
CA GLY A 42 -10.58 5.15 -1.61
C GLY A 42 -9.93 4.53 -2.84
N TRP A 43 -8.82 5.10 -3.31
CA TRP A 43 -8.06 4.58 -4.44
C TRP A 43 -7.48 3.19 -4.15
N LEU A 44 -6.85 3.01 -2.98
CA LEU A 44 -6.22 1.74 -2.59
C LEU A 44 -7.25 0.63 -2.40
N ILE A 45 -8.34 0.91 -1.70
CA ILE A 45 -9.39 -0.06 -1.39
C ILE A 45 -10.07 -0.50 -2.68
N THR A 46 -10.48 0.46 -3.52
CA THR A 46 -11.12 0.17 -4.81
C THR A 46 -10.18 -0.61 -5.73
N GLY A 47 -8.93 -0.19 -5.84
CA GLY A 47 -7.93 -0.87 -6.66
C GLY A 47 -7.71 -2.33 -6.24
N LEU A 48 -7.65 -2.61 -4.94
CA LEU A 48 -7.49 -3.98 -4.43
C LEU A 48 -8.71 -4.87 -4.71
N LEU A 49 -9.93 -4.32 -4.62
CA LEU A 49 -11.14 -5.08 -4.96
C LEU A 49 -11.24 -5.36 -6.46
N ILE A 50 -10.88 -4.37 -7.29
CA ILE A 50 -10.81 -4.55 -8.75
C ILE A 50 -9.77 -5.62 -9.11
N ASP A 51 -8.56 -5.54 -8.56
CA ASP A 51 -7.48 -6.53 -8.76
C ASP A 51 -7.93 -7.95 -8.35
N GLU A 52 -8.67 -8.08 -7.25
CA GLU A 52 -9.22 -9.35 -6.79
C GLU A 52 -10.28 -9.91 -7.76
N VAL A 53 -11.21 -9.07 -8.24
CA VAL A 53 -12.21 -9.44 -9.25
C VAL A 53 -11.54 -9.84 -10.57
N GLU A 54 -10.56 -9.07 -11.04
CA GLU A 54 -9.84 -9.36 -12.28
C GLU A 54 -9.08 -10.68 -12.19
N ARG A 55 -8.53 -11.01 -11.03
CA ARG A 55 -7.74 -12.24 -10.82
C ARG A 55 -8.58 -13.48 -10.53
N THR A 56 -9.70 -13.34 -9.81
CA THR A 56 -10.47 -14.47 -9.26
C THR A 56 -11.93 -14.53 -9.72
N GLY A 57 -12.40 -13.51 -10.44
CA GLY A 57 -13.78 -13.37 -10.91
C GLY A 57 -14.79 -12.93 -9.85
N ALA A 58 -14.44 -12.97 -8.56
CA ALA A 58 -15.30 -12.59 -7.46
C ALA A 58 -14.51 -11.89 -6.33
N ILE A 59 -15.22 -11.38 -5.33
CA ILE A 59 -14.61 -10.79 -4.13
C ILE A 59 -14.87 -11.73 -2.95
N ASP A 60 -13.81 -12.21 -2.30
CA ASP A 60 -13.94 -12.85 -0.99
C ASP A 60 -14.05 -11.77 0.09
N ARG A 61 -15.30 -11.42 0.40
CA ARG A 61 -15.64 -10.38 1.38
C ARG A 61 -15.11 -10.70 2.77
N ARG A 62 -15.13 -11.98 3.17
CA ARG A 62 -14.68 -12.42 4.50
C ARG A 62 -13.16 -12.32 4.59
N ALA A 63 -12.45 -12.84 3.60
CA ALA A 63 -10.99 -12.72 3.57
C ALA A 63 -10.54 -11.26 3.45
N PHE A 64 -11.25 -10.44 2.67
CA PHE A 64 -11.00 -9.01 2.58
C PHE A 64 -11.10 -8.33 3.95
N LEU A 65 -12.24 -8.51 4.65
CA LEU A 65 -12.46 -7.89 5.95
C LEU A 65 -11.48 -8.43 7.00
N ALA A 66 -11.23 -9.75 7.01
CA ALA A 66 -10.29 -10.37 7.95
C ALA A 66 -8.85 -9.85 7.81
N ARG A 67 -8.40 -9.53 6.59
CA ARG A 67 -7.08 -8.89 6.37
C ARG A 67 -7.02 -7.49 6.96
N ARG A 68 -8.13 -6.75 6.91
CA ARG A 68 -8.22 -5.37 7.45
C ARG A 68 -8.32 -5.38 8.97
N MET A 69 -9.18 -6.23 9.53
CA MET A 69 -9.34 -6.34 10.98
C MET A 69 -8.05 -6.77 11.66
N ARG A 70 -7.29 -7.72 11.09
CA ARG A 70 -5.96 -8.11 11.63
C ARG A 70 -4.92 -6.99 11.61
N ARG A 71 -5.10 -5.97 10.78
CA ARG A 71 -4.23 -4.79 10.72
C ARG A 71 -4.68 -3.69 11.68
N LEU A 72 -5.99 -3.47 11.82
CA LEU A 72 -6.56 -2.34 12.56
C LEU A 72 -6.85 -2.65 14.03
N LEU A 73 -7.39 -3.84 14.32
CA LEU A 73 -7.82 -4.20 15.68
C LEU A 73 -6.69 -4.15 16.71
N PRO A 74 -5.47 -4.66 16.48
CA PRO A 74 -4.45 -4.68 17.52
C PRO A 74 -4.08 -3.27 18.02
N ALA A 75 -3.94 -2.32 17.09
CA ALA A 75 -3.65 -0.94 17.42
C ALA A 75 -4.83 -0.26 18.13
N LEU A 76 -6.06 -0.48 17.65
CA LEU A 76 -7.26 0.07 18.26
C LEU A 76 -7.47 -0.49 19.68
N SER A 77 -7.36 -1.81 19.88
CA SER A 77 -7.49 -2.45 21.19
C SER A 77 -6.46 -1.94 22.18
N CYS A 78 -5.20 -1.75 21.76
CA CYS A 78 -4.16 -1.17 22.60
C CYS A 78 -4.51 0.27 23.01
N LEU A 79 -4.93 1.11 22.06
CA LEU A 79 -5.38 2.47 22.33
C LEU A 79 -6.55 2.51 23.31
N LEU A 80 -7.57 1.66 23.11
CA LEU A 80 -8.75 1.62 23.97
C LEU A 80 -8.40 1.16 25.38
N LEU A 81 -7.54 0.14 25.52
CA LEU A 81 -7.07 -0.30 26.83
C LEU A 81 -6.32 0.82 27.56
N ALA A 82 -5.38 1.48 26.87
CA ALA A 82 -4.64 2.61 27.44
C ALA A 82 -5.59 3.75 27.84
N TYR A 83 -6.53 4.11 26.96
CA TYR A 83 -7.53 5.13 27.24
C TYR A 83 -8.39 4.77 28.47
N LEU A 84 -8.91 3.55 28.56
CA LEU A 84 -9.75 3.13 29.68
C LEU A 84 -9.01 3.16 31.03
N LEU A 85 -7.70 2.87 31.03
CA LEU A 85 -6.87 2.89 32.25
C LEU A 85 -6.45 4.30 32.65
N VAL A 86 -6.12 5.16 31.68
CA VAL A 86 -5.49 6.47 31.92
C VAL A 86 -6.50 7.62 31.98
N ALA A 87 -7.63 7.52 31.25
CA ALA A 87 -8.61 8.60 31.17
C ALA A 87 -9.15 9.10 32.52
N PRO A 88 -9.41 8.24 33.54
CA PRO A 88 -9.88 8.74 34.85
C PRO A 88 -8.91 9.70 35.54
N TRP A 89 -7.61 9.61 35.22
CA TRP A 89 -6.57 10.43 35.83
C TRP A 89 -6.30 11.71 35.05
N LEU A 90 -6.28 11.62 33.71
CA LEU A 90 -5.99 12.76 32.84
C LEU A 90 -7.23 13.60 32.51
N TYR A 91 -8.41 12.98 32.48
CA TYR A 91 -9.66 13.59 32.03
C TYR A 91 -10.82 13.23 32.98
N PRO A 92 -10.73 13.58 34.28
CA PRO A 92 -11.71 13.19 35.29
C PRO A 92 -13.15 13.59 34.93
N GLU A 93 -13.33 14.75 34.31
CA GLU A 93 -14.63 15.26 33.82
C GLU A 93 -15.30 14.37 32.78
N SER A 94 -14.54 13.53 32.08
CA SER A 94 -15.02 12.60 31.05
C SER A 94 -14.97 11.14 31.48
N ALA A 95 -14.55 10.87 32.73
CA ALA A 95 -14.32 9.52 33.23
C ALA A 95 -15.59 8.64 33.22
N ASP A 96 -16.76 9.24 33.46
CA ASP A 96 -18.04 8.52 33.45
C ASP A 96 -18.45 8.10 32.04
N ARG A 97 -18.02 8.85 31.01
CA ARG A 97 -18.36 8.59 29.60
C ARG A 97 -17.36 7.67 28.90
N ARG A 98 -16.21 7.40 29.52
CA ARG A 98 -15.10 6.64 28.90
C ARG A 98 -15.52 5.29 28.34
N TRP A 99 -16.46 4.59 28.98
CA TRP A 99 -16.96 3.30 28.50
C TRP A 99 -17.79 3.45 27.24
N PHE A 100 -18.65 4.47 27.19
CA PHE A 100 -19.46 4.79 26.02
C PHE A 100 -18.57 5.25 24.85
N ASP A 101 -17.57 6.09 25.12
CA ASP A 101 -16.63 6.56 24.10
C ASP A 101 -15.77 5.40 23.56
N ALA A 102 -15.29 4.52 24.45
CA ALA A 102 -14.56 3.32 24.04
C ALA A 102 -15.44 2.35 23.24
N ALA A 103 -16.70 2.16 23.62
CA ALA A 103 -17.64 1.29 22.90
C ALA A 103 -17.94 1.84 21.49
N THR A 104 -18.22 3.14 21.36
CA THR A 104 -18.45 3.76 20.05
C THR A 104 -17.20 3.70 19.17
N ALA A 105 -16.00 3.87 19.73
CA ALA A 105 -14.74 3.73 18.98
C ALA A 105 -14.49 2.28 18.53
N PHE A 106 -14.73 1.31 19.41
CA PHE A 106 -14.60 -0.12 19.11
C PHE A 106 -15.56 -0.57 18.00
N LEU A 107 -16.79 -0.05 18.01
CA LEU A 107 -17.82 -0.35 17.02
C LEU A 107 -17.66 0.48 15.72
N TYR A 108 -16.64 1.34 15.62
CA TYR A 108 -16.46 2.26 14.49
C TYR A 108 -17.68 3.17 14.25
N LEU A 109 -18.23 3.72 15.33
CA LEU A 109 -19.39 4.62 15.35
C LEU A 109 -19.06 6.02 15.89
N THR A 110 -17.78 6.34 16.13
CA THR A 110 -17.38 7.64 16.70
C THR A 110 -17.79 8.82 15.83
N ASN A 111 -17.83 8.66 14.51
CA ASN A 111 -18.29 9.73 13.64
C ASN A 111 -19.81 10.02 13.78
N LEU A 112 -20.63 9.01 14.09
CA LEU A 112 -22.04 9.23 14.41
C LEU A 112 -22.20 9.83 15.81
N ARG A 113 -21.44 9.32 16.78
CA ARG A 113 -21.37 9.87 18.14
C ARG A 113 -21.07 11.36 18.10
N GLU A 114 -20.01 11.78 17.42
CA GLU A 114 -19.64 13.20 17.30
C GLU A 114 -20.64 14.03 16.46
N SER A 115 -21.39 13.41 15.55
CA SER A 115 -22.43 14.10 14.79
C SER A 115 -23.63 14.49 15.64
N PHE A 116 -24.04 13.64 16.58
CA PHE A 116 -25.29 13.78 17.35
C PHE A 116 -25.07 14.18 18.81
N TRP A 117 -23.99 13.73 19.44
CA TRP A 117 -23.58 14.04 20.80
C TRP A 117 -22.12 14.50 20.82
N PRO A 118 -21.81 15.64 20.18
CA PRO A 118 -20.44 16.15 20.12
C PRO A 118 -19.90 16.29 21.53
N ALA A 119 -18.72 15.73 21.75
CA ALA A 119 -17.97 15.99 22.98
C ALA A 119 -16.48 15.94 22.64
N ASP A 120 -15.71 16.87 23.19
CA ASP A 120 -14.28 16.96 22.97
C ASP A 120 -13.54 15.90 23.79
N THR A 121 -13.67 14.64 23.38
CA THR A 121 -13.05 13.49 24.05
C THR A 121 -11.75 13.09 23.36
N PRO A 122 -10.80 12.47 24.07
CA PRO A 122 -9.58 11.95 23.45
C PRO A 122 -9.83 10.95 22.30
N LEU A 123 -10.99 10.27 22.29
CA LEU A 123 -11.35 9.32 21.25
C LEU A 123 -12.06 9.96 20.04
N SER A 124 -12.40 11.25 20.10
CA SER A 124 -13.13 11.93 19.03
C SER A 124 -12.37 11.90 17.71
N HIS A 125 -11.03 11.94 17.72
CA HIS A 125 -10.18 11.83 16.52
C HIS A 125 -10.33 10.52 15.74
N SER A 126 -10.88 9.46 16.37
CA SER A 126 -11.13 8.17 15.71
C SER A 126 -12.30 8.20 14.73
N TRP A 127 -13.03 9.31 14.62
CA TRP A 127 -14.14 9.47 13.68
C TRP A 127 -13.73 9.15 12.23
N SER A 128 -12.53 9.56 11.81
CA SER A 128 -12.04 9.34 10.45
C SER A 128 -11.76 7.87 10.18
N LEU A 129 -11.26 7.16 11.20
CA LEU A 129 -11.07 5.71 11.18
C LEU A 129 -12.41 4.97 11.13
N ALA A 130 -13.44 5.47 11.84
CA ALA A 130 -14.79 4.93 11.76
C ALA A 130 -15.39 5.03 10.34
N VAL A 131 -15.21 6.18 9.68
CA VAL A 131 -15.62 6.36 8.27
C VAL A 131 -14.88 5.39 7.34
N GLU A 132 -13.56 5.22 7.51
CA GLU A 132 -12.79 4.25 6.71
C GLU A 132 -13.27 2.81 6.95
N ALA A 133 -13.57 2.42 8.19
CA ALA A 133 -14.09 1.11 8.56
C ALA A 133 -15.47 0.82 7.95
N GLN A 134 -16.39 1.79 7.99
CA GLN A 134 -17.70 1.68 7.34
C GLN A 134 -17.55 1.51 5.82
N PHE A 135 -16.58 2.20 5.22
CA PHE A 135 -16.25 2.02 3.81
C PHE A 135 -15.69 0.62 3.52
N TYR A 136 -14.80 0.08 4.35
CA TYR A 136 -14.33 -1.32 4.21
C TYR A 136 -15.47 -2.33 4.25
N LEU A 137 -16.50 -2.09 5.06
CA LEU A 137 -17.67 -2.95 5.17
C LEU A 137 -18.56 -2.87 3.92
N LEU A 138 -18.83 -1.66 3.43
CA LEU A 138 -19.77 -1.41 2.33
C LEU A 138 -19.16 -1.71 0.94
N TRP A 139 -17.91 -1.33 0.72
CA TRP A 139 -17.30 -1.28 -0.61
C TRP A 139 -17.18 -2.65 -1.34
N PRO A 140 -16.95 -3.79 -0.66
CA PRO A 140 -16.96 -5.12 -1.28
C PRO A 140 -18.30 -5.51 -1.93
N PHE A 141 -19.39 -4.83 -1.57
CA PHE A 141 -20.71 -5.02 -2.19
C PHE A 141 -20.93 -4.03 -3.34
N VAL A 142 -20.44 -2.80 -3.18
CA VAL A 142 -20.61 -1.72 -4.15
C VAL A 142 -19.74 -1.93 -5.39
N VAL A 143 -18.47 -2.33 -5.26
CA VAL A 143 -17.55 -2.45 -6.40
C VAL A 143 -18.04 -3.45 -7.46
N PRO A 144 -18.47 -4.68 -7.14
CA PRO A 144 -19.03 -5.58 -8.14
C PRO A 144 -20.24 -4.99 -8.87
N ALA A 145 -21.12 -4.29 -8.14
CA ALA A 145 -22.27 -3.63 -8.75
C ALA A 145 -21.83 -2.51 -9.71
N LEU A 146 -20.87 -1.66 -9.31
CA LEU A 146 -20.29 -0.63 -10.15
C LEU A 146 -19.64 -1.20 -11.42
N LEU A 147 -18.91 -2.31 -11.30
CA LEU A 147 -18.23 -2.94 -12.44
C LEU A 147 -19.22 -3.44 -13.50
N ARG A 148 -20.46 -3.81 -13.13
CA ARG A 148 -21.52 -4.18 -14.09
C ARG A 148 -21.94 -3.02 -15.00
N LEU A 149 -21.78 -1.77 -14.55
CA LEU A 149 -22.07 -0.59 -15.37
C LEU A 149 -20.95 -0.29 -16.37
N GLY A 150 -19.79 -0.95 -16.24
CA GLY A 150 -18.56 -0.62 -16.95
C GLY A 150 -17.79 0.51 -16.29
N ARG A 151 -16.46 0.41 -16.32
CA ARG A 151 -15.53 1.29 -15.57
C ARG A 151 -15.75 2.78 -15.81
N ARG A 152 -16.05 3.18 -17.06
CA ARG A 152 -16.28 4.58 -17.41
C ARG A 152 -17.54 5.14 -16.75
N ARG A 153 -18.66 4.41 -16.83
CA ARG A 153 -19.93 4.84 -16.23
C ARG A 153 -19.83 4.84 -14.71
N ALA A 154 -19.23 3.80 -14.13
CA ALA A 154 -18.94 3.74 -12.69
C ALA A 154 -18.12 4.95 -12.21
N ALA A 155 -17.05 5.32 -12.92
CA ALA A 155 -16.24 6.48 -12.56
C ALA A 155 -17.04 7.79 -12.65
N LEU A 156 -17.86 7.97 -13.69
CA LEU A 156 -18.73 9.14 -13.81
C LEU A 156 -19.76 9.21 -12.69
N LEU A 157 -20.35 8.07 -12.31
CA LEU A 157 -21.32 7.98 -11.22
C LEU A 157 -20.66 8.35 -9.88
N LEU A 158 -19.47 7.84 -9.61
CA LEU A 158 -18.70 8.22 -8.42
C LEU A 158 -18.31 9.71 -8.42
N CYS A 159 -17.91 10.27 -9.56
CA CYS A 159 -17.64 11.72 -9.67
C CYS A 159 -18.91 12.55 -9.47
N ALA A 160 -20.06 12.11 -9.98
CA ALA A 160 -21.34 12.79 -9.79
C ALA A 160 -21.78 12.73 -8.32
N CYS A 161 -21.66 11.57 -7.66
CA CYS A 161 -21.90 11.42 -6.22
C CYS A 161 -20.95 12.31 -5.40
N TRP A 162 -19.66 12.33 -5.75
CA TRP A 162 -18.67 13.20 -5.12
C TRP A 162 -19.07 14.67 -5.21
N LEU A 163 -19.44 15.15 -6.40
CA LEU A 163 -19.86 16.53 -6.62
C LEU A 163 -21.15 16.86 -5.85
N CYS A 164 -22.15 15.98 -5.91
CA CYS A 164 -23.42 16.16 -5.23
C CYS A 164 -23.26 16.23 -3.71
N LEU A 165 -22.49 15.30 -3.12
CA LEU A 165 -22.25 15.27 -1.67
C LEU A 165 -21.37 16.44 -1.21
N THR A 166 -20.44 16.90 -2.04
CA THR A 166 -19.64 18.11 -1.77
C THR A 166 -20.53 19.36 -1.78
N ALA A 167 -21.42 19.49 -2.78
CA ALA A 167 -22.38 20.57 -2.84
C ALA A 167 -23.33 20.55 -1.64
N LEU A 168 -23.84 19.36 -1.28
CA LEU A 168 -24.69 19.17 -0.10
C LEU A 168 -23.95 19.59 1.18
N ARG A 169 -22.69 19.18 1.35
CA ARG A 169 -21.85 19.59 2.49
C ARG A 169 -21.66 21.10 2.57
N SER A 170 -21.57 21.80 1.45
CA SER A 170 -21.44 23.27 1.44
C SER A 170 -22.71 24.00 1.90
N VAL A 171 -23.89 23.43 1.68
CA VAL A 171 -25.18 24.03 2.08
C VAL A 171 -25.71 23.50 3.41
N TRP A 172 -25.22 22.35 3.89
CA TRP A 172 -25.65 21.70 5.13
C TRP A 172 -25.57 22.59 6.38
N PRO A 173 -24.50 23.41 6.59
CA PRO A 173 -24.42 24.31 7.74
C PRO A 173 -25.57 25.31 7.78
N ALA A 174 -26.04 25.76 6.62
CA ALA A 174 -27.12 26.73 6.52
C ALA A 174 -28.51 26.12 6.75
N MET A 175 -28.68 24.81 6.51
CA MET A 175 -29.96 24.12 6.67
C MET A 175 -30.16 23.53 8.07
N ILE A 176 -29.15 22.82 8.58
CA ILE A 176 -29.24 22.02 9.81
C ILE A 176 -28.22 22.51 10.84
N GLY A 177 -27.05 22.96 10.40
CA GLY A 177 -25.99 23.40 11.28
C GLY A 177 -25.34 22.27 12.10
N GLY A 178 -24.39 22.65 12.95
CA GLY A 178 -23.78 21.76 13.94
C GLY A 178 -22.71 20.79 13.43
N ALA A 179 -22.24 19.95 14.36
CA ALA A 179 -21.13 19.02 14.19
C ALA A 179 -21.37 17.95 13.11
N SER A 180 -22.64 17.65 12.80
CA SER A 180 -23.03 16.70 11.76
C SER A 180 -22.46 17.04 10.37
N THR A 181 -22.29 18.33 10.05
CA THR A 181 -21.65 18.77 8.81
C THR A 181 -20.27 18.14 8.63
N TYR A 182 -19.53 18.00 9.75
CA TYR A 182 -18.13 17.59 9.75
C TYR A 182 -17.93 16.09 9.96
N TYR A 183 -18.77 15.44 10.77
CA TYR A 183 -18.54 14.05 11.16
C TYR A 183 -19.39 13.03 10.39
N LEU A 184 -20.46 13.45 9.72
CA LEU A 184 -21.36 12.50 9.05
C LEU A 184 -20.69 11.89 7.81
N SER A 185 -20.65 10.55 7.75
CA SER A 185 -19.96 9.82 6.67
C SER A 185 -20.38 10.25 5.27
N PRO A 186 -21.68 10.44 4.93
CA PRO A 186 -22.08 10.86 3.59
C PRO A 186 -21.48 12.21 3.16
N LEU A 187 -21.26 13.13 4.10
CA LEU A 187 -20.75 14.47 3.81
C LEU A 187 -19.21 14.50 3.74
N HIS A 188 -18.54 13.63 4.50
CA HIS A 188 -17.08 13.61 4.60
C HIS A 188 -16.38 12.43 3.91
N ALA A 189 -17.10 11.43 3.43
CA ALA A 189 -16.56 10.33 2.62
C ALA A 189 -16.31 10.71 1.15
N THR A 190 -16.48 11.98 0.77
CA THR A 190 -16.28 12.47 -0.60
C THR A 190 -14.88 12.13 -1.12
N GLY A 191 -13.84 12.26 -0.29
CA GLY A 191 -12.48 11.83 -0.66
C GLY A 191 -12.42 10.35 -1.07
N LEU A 192 -13.09 9.45 -0.35
CA LEU A 192 -13.13 8.02 -0.67
C LEU A 192 -13.75 7.75 -2.05
N LEU A 193 -14.83 8.48 -2.40
CA LEU A 193 -15.49 8.38 -3.70
C LEU A 193 -14.58 8.84 -4.84
N LEU A 194 -13.91 9.99 -4.66
CA LEU A 194 -12.97 10.50 -5.65
C LEU A 194 -11.79 9.53 -5.86
N GLY A 195 -11.24 8.99 -4.77
CA GLY A 195 -10.22 7.95 -4.83
C GLY A 195 -10.70 6.71 -5.60
N GLY A 196 -11.92 6.24 -5.33
CA GLY A 196 -12.51 5.11 -6.05
C GLY A 196 -12.73 5.38 -7.54
N ALA A 197 -13.16 6.59 -7.90
CA ALA A 197 -13.28 7.02 -9.30
C ALA A 197 -11.93 6.99 -10.03
N LEU A 198 -10.87 7.44 -9.35
CA LEU A 198 -9.50 7.40 -9.87
C LEU A 198 -9.00 5.96 -10.05
N ALA A 199 -9.32 5.04 -9.15
CA ALA A 199 -8.92 3.63 -9.29
C ALA A 199 -9.58 2.93 -10.50
N LEU A 200 -10.79 3.35 -10.87
CA LEU A 200 -11.49 2.81 -12.05
C LEU A 200 -10.83 3.23 -13.37
N ARG A 201 -10.09 4.34 -13.39
CA ARG A 201 -9.30 4.78 -14.55
C ARG A 201 -7.82 4.54 -14.25
N PRO A 202 -7.24 3.40 -14.66
CA PRO A 202 -5.82 3.18 -14.45
C PRO A 202 -5.04 4.31 -15.10
N ILE A 203 -4.40 5.14 -14.27
CA ILE A 203 -3.44 6.12 -14.75
C ILE A 203 -2.28 5.29 -15.32
N PRO A 204 -1.94 5.40 -16.61
CA PRO A 204 -0.78 4.72 -17.14
C PRO A 204 0.45 5.32 -16.46
N VAL A 205 0.91 4.68 -15.38
CA VAL A 205 2.18 5.03 -14.74
C VAL A 205 3.25 4.61 -15.73
N ARG A 206 3.77 5.58 -16.50
CA ARG A 206 5.01 5.39 -17.25
C ARG A 206 6.07 4.99 -16.23
N ARG A 207 6.38 3.70 -16.17
CA ARG A 207 7.61 3.24 -15.54
C ARG A 207 8.74 3.73 -16.42
N GLY A 208 9.20 4.96 -16.16
CA GLY A 208 10.47 5.42 -16.69
C GLY A 208 11.54 4.41 -16.25
N PRO A 209 12.57 4.16 -17.08
CA PRO A 209 13.66 3.29 -16.67
C PRO A 209 14.45 3.99 -15.55
N LEU A 210 13.98 3.87 -14.30
CA LEU A 210 14.86 4.03 -13.13
C LEU A 210 15.70 2.75 -13.01
N ALA A 211 16.45 2.48 -14.07
CA ALA A 211 17.61 1.62 -14.02
C ALA A 211 18.76 2.50 -13.52
N LEU A 212 18.83 2.71 -12.20
CA LEU A 212 20.15 2.75 -11.55
C LEU A 212 20.67 1.32 -11.52
N ALA A 213 20.87 0.75 -12.72
CA ALA A 213 21.68 -0.44 -12.86
C ALA A 213 23.11 -0.01 -12.50
N PRO A 214 23.75 -0.63 -11.50
CA PRO A 214 25.17 -0.43 -11.34
C PRO A 214 25.83 -0.83 -12.66
N LYS A 215 26.60 0.07 -13.27
CA LYS A 215 27.45 -0.23 -14.43
C LYS A 215 28.44 -1.34 -14.01
N SER A 216 28.03 -2.60 -14.06
CA SER A 216 28.97 -3.71 -14.08
C SER A 216 29.65 -3.64 -15.44
N ARG A 217 30.89 -3.15 -15.46
CA ARG A 217 31.74 -3.19 -16.64
C ARG A 217 31.79 -4.65 -17.13
N PRO A 218 31.53 -4.94 -18.42
CA PRO A 218 31.74 -6.29 -18.93
C PRO A 218 33.22 -6.63 -18.78
N CYS A 219 33.50 -7.73 -18.08
CA CYS A 219 34.84 -8.31 -18.03
C CYS A 219 35.22 -8.69 -19.47
N SER A 220 36.29 -8.09 -20.00
CA SER A 220 36.76 -8.35 -21.35
C SER A 220 37.11 -9.84 -21.48
N SER A 221 36.39 -10.53 -22.36
CA SER A 221 36.68 -11.92 -22.71
C SER A 221 37.96 -11.98 -23.54
N SER A 222 39.08 -12.25 -22.87
CA SER A 222 40.21 -12.87 -23.57
C SER A 222 39.81 -14.30 -23.99
N PRO A 223 40.27 -14.79 -25.15
CA PRO A 223 39.84 -16.10 -25.66
C PRO A 223 40.61 -17.21 -24.92
N ILE A 224 40.08 -17.63 -23.77
CA ILE A 224 40.57 -18.84 -23.10
C ILE A 224 40.04 -20.05 -23.88
N ARG A 225 40.98 -20.75 -24.51
CA ARG A 225 40.83 -22.03 -25.23
C ARG A 225 39.83 -22.96 -24.53
N ARG A 226 38.91 -23.51 -25.31
CA ARG A 226 37.90 -24.50 -24.87
C ARG A 226 38.56 -25.66 -24.11
N ALA A 227 38.46 -25.63 -22.79
CA ALA A 227 38.63 -26.82 -21.96
C ALA A 227 37.24 -27.47 -21.80
N ARG A 228 37.07 -28.69 -22.33
CA ARG A 228 35.87 -29.50 -22.07
C ARG A 228 35.91 -29.93 -20.61
N TRP A 229 34.96 -29.45 -19.81
CA TRP A 229 34.70 -29.98 -18.48
C TRP A 229 33.62 -31.06 -18.58
N ARG A 230 33.87 -32.25 -18.03
CA ARG A 230 32.90 -33.34 -17.94
C ARG A 230 32.47 -33.43 -16.48
N CYS A 231 31.27 -32.99 -16.14
CA CYS A 231 30.72 -33.19 -14.79
C CYS A 231 30.48 -34.68 -14.56
N ARG A 232 31.03 -35.24 -13.47
CA ARG A 232 30.63 -36.57 -12.97
C ARG A 232 29.36 -36.39 -12.14
N ARG A 233 28.42 -37.32 -12.35
CA ARG A 233 27.07 -37.50 -11.75
C ARG A 233 26.83 -36.72 -10.44
N CYS A 234 25.76 -35.89 -10.42
CA CYS A 234 25.11 -35.50 -9.17
C CYS A 234 24.06 -36.56 -8.82
N ASP A 235 24.11 -37.03 -7.58
CA ASP A 235 23.16 -37.98 -7.00
C ASP A 235 21.82 -37.30 -6.66
N SER A 236 20.71 -38.02 -6.77
CA SER A 236 19.37 -37.48 -6.99
C SER A 236 18.55 -37.11 -5.74
N SER A 237 19.18 -36.75 -4.61
CA SER A 237 18.44 -36.57 -3.34
C SER A 237 18.36 -35.14 -2.75
N ASP A 238 18.98 -34.12 -3.35
CA ASP A 238 18.94 -32.73 -2.83
C ASP A 238 18.23 -31.71 -3.76
N ALA A 239 17.28 -32.17 -4.57
CA ALA A 239 16.59 -31.34 -5.58
C ALA A 239 15.42 -30.48 -5.06
N PHE A 240 15.34 -30.20 -3.75
CA PHE A 240 14.27 -29.37 -3.20
C PHE A 240 14.81 -28.34 -2.21
N ARG A 241 15.32 -27.23 -2.75
CA ARG A 241 15.05 -25.86 -2.28
C ARG A 241 15.83 -24.86 -3.14
N THR A 242 15.15 -23.76 -3.46
CA THR A 242 15.68 -22.51 -4.03
C THR A 242 16.19 -22.54 -5.47
N ALA A 243 15.26 -22.36 -6.42
CA ALA A 243 15.58 -21.87 -7.76
C ALA A 243 14.48 -20.90 -8.25
N SER A 244 14.56 -19.66 -7.79
CA SER A 244 14.15 -18.50 -8.60
C SER A 244 14.82 -17.27 -8.01
N ILE A 245 15.48 -16.52 -8.90
CA ILE A 245 16.26 -15.29 -8.67
C ILE A 245 17.78 -15.53 -8.59
N CYS A 246 18.46 -14.98 -9.60
CA CYS A 246 19.91 -14.92 -9.86
C CYS A 246 20.60 -16.18 -10.39
N GLY A 247 20.96 -16.12 -11.68
CA GLY A 247 21.87 -17.03 -12.37
C GLY A 247 23.32 -16.90 -11.90
N THR A 248 23.57 -17.27 -10.65
CA THR A 248 24.90 -17.51 -10.09
C THR A 248 24.94 -18.94 -9.59
N PHE A 249 25.41 -19.87 -10.43
CA PHE A 249 25.82 -21.18 -9.96
C PHE A 249 27.03 -20.99 -9.04
N ARG A 250 26.82 -21.10 -7.72
CA ARG A 250 27.89 -21.41 -6.79
C ARG A 250 28.35 -22.83 -7.11
N CYS A 251 29.54 -22.96 -7.71
CA CYS A 251 30.24 -24.24 -7.73
C CYS A 251 30.60 -24.61 -6.29
N CYS A 252 29.91 -25.60 -5.74
CA CYS A 252 30.28 -26.28 -4.51
C CYS A 252 31.31 -27.37 -4.87
N GLY A 253 32.48 -27.37 -4.22
CA GLY A 253 33.38 -28.53 -4.16
C GLY A 253 34.43 -28.69 -5.28
N SER A 254 35.69 -28.43 -4.94
CA SER A 254 36.95 -28.87 -5.56
C SER A 254 36.95 -29.41 -7.01
N CYS A 255 37.27 -28.55 -8.00
CA CYS A 255 37.69 -29.00 -9.33
C CYS A 255 39.20 -29.30 -9.34
N ARG A 256 39.59 -30.58 -9.52
CA ARG A 256 40.98 -30.99 -9.72
C ARG A 256 41.32 -30.98 -11.22
N ARG A 257 42.40 -30.29 -11.61
CA ARG A 257 42.89 -30.16 -13.00
C ARG A 257 43.57 -31.46 -13.42
N GLU A 258 43.12 -32.10 -14.49
CA GLU A 258 43.81 -33.25 -15.07
C GLU A 258 44.68 -32.80 -16.24
N HIS A 259 46.01 -32.91 -16.09
CA HIS A 259 46.97 -32.59 -17.14
C HIS A 259 46.96 -33.70 -18.20
N LEU A 260 46.35 -33.45 -19.35
CA LEU A 260 46.52 -34.31 -20.53
C LEU A 260 47.96 -34.18 -21.04
N ARG A 261 48.79 -35.20 -20.77
CA ARG A 261 50.07 -35.42 -21.46
C ARG A 261 49.75 -35.63 -22.95
N ARG A 262 50.19 -34.70 -23.82
CA ARG A 262 50.23 -34.91 -25.27
C ARG A 262 51.57 -35.56 -25.63
N SER A 263 51.53 -36.77 -26.18
CA SER A 263 52.66 -37.36 -26.88
C SER A 263 52.92 -36.58 -28.18
N SER A 264 54.20 -36.32 -28.39
CA SER A 264 54.86 -35.68 -29.54
C SER A 264 54.41 -36.17 -30.92
N ARG A 265 54.34 -35.25 -31.90
CA ARG A 265 55.34 -35.14 -32.99
C ARG A 265 55.03 -33.97 -33.95
N SER A 266 56.14 -33.35 -34.38
CA SER A 266 56.41 -32.50 -35.57
C SER A 266 55.72 -31.13 -35.78
N SER A 267 56.48 -30.09 -35.39
CA SER A 267 56.77 -28.76 -36.01
C SER A 267 56.69 -28.64 -37.55
N PRO A 268 56.97 -27.45 -38.16
CA PRO A 268 56.70 -26.05 -37.74
C PRO A 268 56.16 -25.18 -38.92
N HIS A 269 55.60 -23.98 -38.65
CA HIS A 269 56.05 -22.73 -39.28
C HIS A 269 55.22 -21.49 -38.92
N ARG A 270 55.95 -20.38 -38.74
CA ARG A 270 55.61 -18.96 -38.96
C ARG A 270 54.77 -18.22 -37.92
N SER A 271 55.53 -17.53 -37.07
CA SER A 271 55.48 -16.08 -36.79
C SER A 271 54.34 -15.27 -37.43
N LEU A 272 53.71 -14.39 -36.64
CA LEU A 272 53.91 -12.94 -36.76
C LEU A 272 53.22 -12.16 -35.63
N ARG A 273 53.94 -11.14 -35.16
CA ARG A 273 53.56 -10.10 -34.20
C ARG A 273 52.62 -9.08 -34.86
N ALA A 274 51.69 -8.53 -34.08
CA ALA A 274 51.25 -7.12 -34.09
C ALA A 274 50.11 -7.02 -33.05
N GLY A 275 50.04 -6.06 -32.14
CA GLY A 275 50.42 -4.66 -32.22
C GLY A 275 49.16 -3.84 -31.92
N CYS A 276 49.01 -3.46 -30.65
CA CYS A 276 47.88 -2.71 -30.09
C CYS A 276 47.82 -1.27 -30.64
N ARG A 277 46.63 -0.74 -30.94
CA ARG A 277 46.36 0.71 -30.85
C ARG A 277 44.87 1.03 -30.64
N MET A 278 44.66 1.99 -29.75
CA MET A 278 43.40 2.49 -29.17
C MET A 278 42.54 3.29 -30.15
N ARG A 279 41.22 3.22 -29.96
CA ARG A 279 40.32 4.37 -29.78
C ARG A 279 39.15 3.94 -28.89
#